data_AF-A0A6I6XVS5-F1
#
_entry.id   AF-A0A6I6XVS5-F1
#
_cell.length_a   1.000
_cell.length_b   1.000
_cell.length_c   1.000
_cell.angle_alpha   90.00
_cell.angle_beta   90.00
_cell.angle_gamma   90.00
#
_symmetry.space_group_name_H-M   'P 1'
#
loop_
_entity.id
_entity.type
_entity.pdbx_description
1 polymer ?
#
loop_
_entity_poly.entity_id
_entity_poly.type
_entity_poly.pdbx_seq_one_letter_code
_entity_poly.pdbx_strand_id
1 'polypeptide(L)'
;MSFQGKGSPLSDEGMNEVCDSLGVSESEIWAVLTVETRGFGFLSDRRPQILFERHVFHRLTQGLYDGNPDISRSKAGGYVGGAGEYARLETAMQLDKTAALQSASWGIGQVMGFNFKVAGFTSTDKLVAAMVKDENSQLQAMAHFIMGNNLAGALQRNNWVSFARSYNDADFKRNEYDTRLAAAHAKFKVTLPDLNLRTAQAALQYLGMDPGPIDGIRGRRTFSALIRFQESEGLAETGLLDQDTLERLVEKAVA
;
A
#
# COMPACT_ATOMS: atom_id res chain seq x y z
N MET A 1 12.13 9.95 13.17
CA MET A 1 11.56 9.94 11.81
C MET A 1 10.06 9.92 11.99
N SER A 2 9.32 10.87 11.42
CA SER A 2 7.86 10.78 11.42
C SER A 2 7.43 9.89 10.26
N PHE A 3 6.55 8.93 10.52
CA PHE A 3 5.96 8.07 9.49
C PHE A 3 4.63 8.59 8.96
N GLN A 4 4.16 9.73 9.48
CA GLN A 4 2.88 10.31 9.10
C GLN A 4 3.09 11.36 8.01
N GLY A 5 2.38 11.18 6.90
CA GLY A 5 2.31 12.13 5.79
C GLY A 5 0.88 12.61 5.57
N LYS A 6 0.59 13.12 4.36
CA LYS A 6 -0.78 13.52 3.98
C LYS A 6 -1.71 12.32 3.75
N GLY A 7 -1.16 11.13 3.48
CA GLY A 7 -1.95 9.97 3.08
C GLY A 7 -2.55 10.13 1.67
N SER A 8 -1.84 10.84 0.77
CA SER A 8 -2.33 11.18 -0.56
C SER A 8 -2.53 9.93 -1.43
N PRO A 9 -3.75 9.66 -1.92
CA PRO A 9 -4.06 8.50 -2.75
C PRO A 9 -3.44 8.58 -4.16
N LEU A 10 -3.39 7.43 -4.83
CA LEU A 10 -2.93 7.23 -6.19
C LEU A 10 -3.75 8.06 -7.18
N SER A 11 -3.07 8.77 -8.08
CA SER A 11 -3.69 9.52 -9.17
C SER A 11 -3.63 8.77 -10.51
N ASP A 12 -4.45 9.20 -11.48
CA ASP A 12 -4.41 8.68 -12.85
C ASP A 12 -3.01 8.83 -13.47
N GLU A 13 -2.34 9.97 -13.23
CA GLU A 13 -0.97 10.22 -13.69
C GLU A 13 0.01 9.17 -13.14
N GLY A 14 0.00 8.92 -11.82
CA GLY A 14 0.87 7.94 -11.20
C GLY A 14 0.58 6.50 -11.66
N MET A 15 -0.69 6.18 -11.92
CA MET A 15 -1.08 4.89 -12.48
C MET A 15 -0.57 4.73 -13.92
N ASN A 16 -0.76 5.74 -14.77
CA ASN A 16 -0.36 5.73 -16.17
C ASN A 16 1.16 5.60 -16.31
N GLU A 17 1.94 6.37 -15.55
CA GLU A 17 3.41 6.29 -15.55
C GLU A 17 3.90 4.86 -15.26
N VAL A 18 3.28 4.19 -14.29
CA VAL A 18 3.66 2.83 -13.90
C VAL A 18 3.24 1.81 -14.95
N CYS A 19 2.02 1.95 -15.51
CA CYS A 19 1.56 1.11 -16.61
C CYS A 19 2.49 1.20 -17.82
N ASP A 20 2.88 2.41 -18.20
CA ASP A 20 3.80 2.67 -19.32
C ASP A 20 5.18 2.08 -19.07
N SER A 21 5.75 2.30 -17.87
CA SER A 21 7.09 1.78 -17.53
C SER A 21 7.17 0.25 -17.49
N LEU A 22 6.08 -0.41 -17.08
CA LEU A 22 5.99 -1.86 -17.00
C LEU A 22 5.45 -2.49 -18.28
N GLY A 23 4.86 -1.71 -19.20
CA GLY A 23 4.21 -2.21 -20.41
C GLY A 23 2.97 -3.08 -20.11
N VAL A 24 2.17 -2.70 -19.11
CA VAL A 24 0.96 -3.42 -18.67
C VAL A 24 -0.24 -2.48 -18.65
N SER A 25 -1.44 -3.02 -18.43
CA SER A 25 -2.64 -2.19 -18.18
C SER A 25 -2.88 -2.01 -16.69
N GLU A 26 -3.78 -1.09 -16.34
CA GLU A 26 -4.23 -0.88 -14.97
C GLU A 26 -4.76 -2.17 -14.32
N SER A 27 -5.34 -3.09 -15.11
CA SER A 27 -5.92 -4.31 -14.57
C SER A 27 -4.87 -5.24 -13.96
N GLU A 28 -3.66 -5.30 -14.53
CA GLU A 28 -2.53 -6.04 -13.94
C GLU A 28 -2.04 -5.36 -12.66
N ILE A 29 -1.95 -4.02 -12.64
CA ILE A 29 -1.51 -3.27 -11.45
C ILE A 29 -2.51 -3.45 -10.31
N TRP A 30 -3.80 -3.23 -10.56
CA TRP A 30 -4.85 -3.39 -9.55
C TRP A 30 -4.95 -4.82 -9.01
N ALA A 31 -4.63 -5.83 -9.83
CA ALA A 31 -4.55 -7.21 -9.35
C ALA A 31 -3.52 -7.35 -8.23
N VAL A 32 -2.32 -6.79 -8.41
CA VAL A 32 -1.26 -6.80 -7.38
C VAL A 32 -1.68 -5.98 -6.16
N LEU A 33 -2.08 -4.72 -6.36
CA LEU A 33 -2.41 -3.81 -5.26
C LEU A 33 -3.56 -4.33 -4.36
N THR A 34 -4.55 -4.98 -4.96
CA THR A 34 -5.67 -5.56 -4.22
C THR A 34 -5.26 -6.78 -3.40
N VAL A 35 -4.35 -7.60 -3.92
CA VAL A 35 -3.86 -8.78 -3.21
C VAL A 35 -2.94 -8.38 -2.04
N GLU A 36 -2.14 -7.33 -2.22
CA GLU A 36 -1.20 -6.81 -1.22
C GLU A 36 -1.91 -6.07 -0.07
N THR A 37 -2.62 -4.99 -0.38
CA THR A 37 -3.16 -4.08 0.65
C THR A 37 -4.64 -3.77 0.48
N ARG A 38 -5.37 -4.59 -0.29
CA ARG A 38 -6.76 -4.32 -0.70
C ARG A 38 -6.90 -3.00 -1.45
N GLY A 39 -5.82 -2.57 -2.12
CA GLY A 39 -5.82 -1.40 -2.98
C GLY A 39 -5.74 -0.07 -2.24
N PHE A 40 -5.27 -0.01 -0.99
CA PHE A 40 -4.96 1.25 -0.30
C PHE A 40 -3.68 1.13 0.52
N GLY A 41 -2.78 2.11 0.45
CA GLY A 41 -1.41 2.04 0.97
C GLY A 41 -1.22 2.71 2.32
N PHE A 42 -2.24 3.37 2.86
CA PHE A 42 -2.18 4.08 4.14
C PHE A 42 -3.16 3.50 5.17
N LEU A 43 -2.82 3.69 6.44
CA LEU A 43 -3.72 3.47 7.58
C LEU A 43 -4.63 4.69 7.79
N SER A 44 -5.63 4.56 8.66
CA SER A 44 -6.53 5.68 9.03
C SER A 44 -5.80 6.85 9.69
N ASP A 45 -4.65 6.59 10.31
CA ASP A 45 -3.76 7.61 10.87
C ASP A 45 -2.74 8.15 9.86
N ARG A 46 -2.90 7.90 8.56
CA ARG A 46 -2.04 8.37 7.45
C ARG A 46 -0.61 7.87 7.46
N ARG A 47 -0.27 6.91 8.34
CA ARG A 47 1.00 6.19 8.21
C ARG A 47 0.88 5.16 7.09
N PRO A 48 1.95 4.89 6.31
CA PRO A 48 1.95 3.80 5.33
C PRO A 48 1.57 2.48 6.00
N GLN A 49 0.86 1.61 5.29
CA GLN A 49 0.70 0.24 5.74
C GLN A 49 2.06 -0.45 5.75
N ILE A 50 2.36 -1.16 6.84
CA ILE A 50 3.59 -1.92 7.00
C ILE A 50 3.29 -3.30 7.56
N LEU A 51 4.20 -4.23 7.32
CA LEU A 51 4.34 -5.46 8.08
C LEU A 51 5.81 -5.59 8.52
N PHE A 52 6.04 -5.74 9.83
CA PHE A 52 7.39 -5.89 10.36
C PHE A 52 7.78 -7.37 10.47
N GLU A 53 8.88 -7.73 9.83
CA GLU A 53 9.39 -9.09 9.73
C GLU A 53 10.53 -9.35 10.72
N ARG A 54 10.20 -9.85 11.91
CA ARG A 54 11.18 -10.17 12.97
C ARG A 54 12.30 -11.13 12.53
N HIS A 55 12.03 -11.95 11.53
CA HIS A 55 12.98 -12.91 10.98
C HIS A 55 13.99 -12.26 10.02
N VAL A 56 13.55 -11.22 9.30
CA VAL A 56 14.46 -10.37 8.54
C VAL A 56 15.33 -9.55 9.49
N PHE A 57 14.75 -9.02 10.57
CA PHE A 57 15.51 -8.27 11.59
C PHE A 57 16.55 -9.16 12.27
N HIS A 58 16.18 -10.37 12.67
CA HIS A 58 17.10 -11.39 13.16
C HIS A 58 18.25 -11.64 12.18
N ARG A 59 17.93 -11.87 10.90
CA ARG A 59 18.95 -12.13 9.86
C ARG A 59 19.91 -10.96 9.70
N LEU A 60 19.40 -9.73 9.61
CA LEU A 60 20.22 -8.52 9.41
C LEU A 60 21.09 -8.18 10.62
N THR A 61 20.63 -8.51 11.82
CA THR A 61 21.36 -8.28 13.08
C THR A 61 22.11 -9.52 13.58
N GLN A 62 22.12 -10.59 12.79
CA GLN A 62 22.75 -11.87 13.12
C GLN A 62 22.30 -12.46 14.48
N GLY A 63 21.04 -12.24 14.83
CA GLY A 63 20.44 -12.72 16.07
C GLY A 63 20.87 -11.97 17.34
N LEU A 64 21.58 -10.85 17.22
CA LEU A 64 22.06 -10.06 18.36
C LEU A 64 20.94 -9.69 19.36
N TYR A 65 19.71 -9.52 18.87
CA TYR A 65 18.57 -9.06 19.65
C TYR A 65 17.53 -10.14 19.97
N ASP A 66 17.87 -11.43 19.86
CA ASP A 66 16.94 -12.55 20.11
C ASP A 66 16.37 -12.62 21.54
N GLY A 67 16.95 -11.86 22.47
CA GLY A 67 16.34 -11.60 23.79
C GLY A 67 14.99 -10.88 23.73
N ASN A 68 14.65 -10.27 22.58
CA ASN A 68 13.37 -9.63 22.30
C ASN A 68 12.60 -10.43 21.23
N PRO A 69 11.93 -11.55 21.57
CA PRO A 69 11.39 -12.51 20.61
C PRO A 69 10.25 -11.98 19.72
N ASP A 70 9.64 -10.86 20.08
CA ASP A 70 8.65 -10.16 19.27
C ASP A 70 9.29 -9.32 18.14
N ILE A 71 10.57 -8.95 18.32
CA ILE A 71 11.35 -8.10 17.43
C ILE A 71 12.39 -8.87 16.63
N SER A 72 13.05 -9.86 17.25
CA SER A 72 14.08 -10.68 16.62
C SER A 72 13.80 -12.16 16.88
N ARG A 73 13.58 -12.92 15.82
CA ARG A 73 13.49 -14.38 15.89
C ARG A 73 13.74 -15.02 14.53
N SER A 74 14.45 -16.14 14.48
CA SER A 74 14.76 -16.85 13.23
C SER A 74 13.53 -17.32 12.41
N LYS A 75 12.34 -17.39 13.03
CA LYS A 75 11.08 -17.74 12.36
C LYS A 75 10.19 -16.52 12.18
N ALA A 76 9.51 -16.44 11.03
CA ALA A 76 8.49 -15.45 10.73
C ALA A 76 7.33 -15.44 11.76
N GLY A 77 6.49 -14.41 11.73
CA GLY A 77 5.35 -14.25 12.65
C GLY A 77 5.54 -13.19 13.73
N GLY A 78 4.67 -13.26 14.75
CA GLY A 78 4.57 -12.21 15.77
C GLY A 78 3.83 -10.96 15.28
N TYR A 79 3.07 -11.10 14.20
CA TYR A 79 2.31 -10.01 13.59
C TYR A 79 1.18 -9.55 14.51
N VAL A 80 1.09 -8.24 14.70
CA VAL A 80 -0.02 -7.53 15.36
C VAL A 80 -0.98 -6.99 14.31
N GLY A 81 -0.45 -6.53 13.18
CA GLY A 81 -1.21 -5.98 12.06
C GLY A 81 -1.61 -4.50 12.24
N GLY A 82 -1.86 -3.84 11.12
CA GLY A 82 -2.28 -2.44 11.07
C GLY A 82 -1.34 -1.49 11.83
N ALA A 83 -1.92 -0.56 12.58
CA ALA A 83 -1.20 0.44 13.38
C ALA A 83 -0.27 -0.18 14.45
N GLY A 84 -0.54 -1.42 14.89
CA GLY A 84 0.26 -2.10 15.92
C GLY A 84 1.65 -2.51 15.44
N GLU A 85 1.86 -2.67 14.12
CA GLU A 85 3.18 -2.98 13.57
C GLU A 85 4.19 -1.84 13.79
N TYR A 86 3.73 -0.59 13.88
CA TYR A 86 4.61 0.54 14.14
C TYR A 86 5.24 0.48 15.54
N ALA A 87 4.54 -0.03 16.55
CA ALA A 87 5.12 -0.20 17.89
C ALA A 87 6.29 -1.21 17.86
N ARG A 88 6.16 -2.27 17.05
CA ARG A 88 7.23 -3.25 16.82
C ARG A 88 8.40 -2.61 16.08
N LEU A 89 8.12 -1.90 14.99
CA LEU A 89 9.13 -1.20 14.19
C LEU A 89 9.90 -0.18 15.05
N GLU A 90 9.20 0.65 15.82
CA GLU A 90 9.80 1.67 16.68
C GLU A 90 10.69 1.05 17.76
N THR A 91 10.26 -0.07 18.36
CA THR A 91 11.09 -0.85 19.29
C THR A 91 12.35 -1.37 18.61
N ALA A 92 12.22 -1.94 17.40
CA ALA A 92 13.36 -2.41 16.62
C ALA A 92 14.32 -1.27 16.25
N MET A 93 13.81 -0.07 15.96
CA MET A 93 14.62 1.10 15.63
C MET A 93 15.45 1.62 16.81
N GLN A 94 15.03 1.36 18.06
CA GLN A 94 15.86 1.65 19.24
C GLN A 94 17.06 0.70 19.35
N LEU A 95 16.96 -0.49 18.76
CA LEU A 95 18.02 -1.50 18.77
C LEU A 95 18.98 -1.30 17.60
N ASP A 96 18.45 -1.31 16.37
CA ASP A 96 19.17 -1.02 15.14
C ASP A 96 18.21 -0.40 14.13
N LYS A 97 18.32 0.92 13.93
CA LYS A 97 17.45 1.67 13.02
C LYS A 97 17.52 1.17 11.58
N THR A 98 18.71 0.89 11.06
CA THR A 98 18.88 0.54 9.64
C THR A 98 18.29 -0.84 9.38
N ALA A 99 18.63 -1.82 10.22
CA ALA A 99 18.06 -3.16 10.13
C ALA A 99 16.54 -3.13 10.33
N ALA A 100 16.02 -2.31 11.25
CA ALA A 100 14.59 -2.20 11.51
C ALA A 100 13.81 -1.73 10.28
N LEU A 101 14.23 -0.61 9.67
CA LEU A 101 13.56 -0.07 8.48
C LEU A 101 13.65 -1.04 7.28
N GLN A 102 14.77 -1.77 7.17
CA GLN A 102 14.95 -2.81 6.14
C GLN A 102 14.07 -4.04 6.36
N SER A 103 13.66 -4.29 7.60
CA SER A 103 12.89 -5.46 8.00
C SER A 103 11.37 -5.27 7.91
N ALA A 104 10.89 -4.15 7.38
CA ALA A 104 9.47 -3.94 7.14
C ALA A 104 9.15 -3.91 5.63
N SER A 105 7.98 -4.42 5.26
CA SER A 105 7.33 -4.11 3.99
C SER A 105 6.61 -2.76 4.09
N TRP A 106 6.50 -2.03 2.98
CA TRP A 106 5.96 -0.68 3.00
C TRP A 106 4.96 -0.39 1.88
N GLY A 107 3.89 0.32 2.24
CA GLY A 107 2.96 0.96 1.32
C GLY A 107 2.12 0.00 0.49
N ILE A 108 1.45 0.54 -0.52
CA ILE A 108 0.46 -0.14 -1.35
C ILE A 108 0.98 -1.38 -2.09
N GLY A 109 2.29 -1.40 -2.39
CA GLY A 109 2.95 -2.54 -3.03
C GLY A 109 3.67 -3.49 -2.07
N GLN A 110 3.68 -3.20 -0.76
CA GLN A 110 4.40 -3.99 0.26
C GLN A 110 5.88 -4.26 -0.08
N VAL A 111 6.58 -3.28 -0.66
CA VAL A 111 8.00 -3.44 -1.00
C VAL A 111 8.84 -3.51 0.28
N MET A 112 9.64 -4.59 0.44
CA MET A 112 10.54 -4.75 1.58
C MET A 112 11.63 -3.68 1.62
N GLY A 113 11.90 -3.11 2.79
CA GLY A 113 12.88 -2.03 2.96
C GLY A 113 14.33 -2.42 2.61
N PHE A 114 14.71 -3.70 2.74
CA PHE A 114 16.01 -4.18 2.28
C PHE A 114 16.18 -4.12 0.75
N ASN A 115 15.09 -4.02 -0.01
CA ASN A 115 15.10 -3.88 -1.47
C ASN A 115 15.29 -2.43 -1.94
N PHE A 116 15.61 -1.48 -1.05
CA PHE A 116 15.70 -0.05 -1.38
C PHE A 116 16.50 0.24 -2.66
N LYS A 117 17.65 -0.45 -2.85
CA LYS A 117 18.50 -0.24 -4.03
C LYS A 117 17.83 -0.70 -5.33
N VAL A 118 17.17 -1.86 -5.29
CA VAL A 118 16.45 -2.41 -6.46
C VAL A 118 15.18 -1.61 -6.75
N ALA A 119 14.55 -1.05 -5.72
CA ALA A 119 13.43 -0.11 -5.84
C ALA A 119 13.86 1.32 -6.27
N GLY A 120 15.13 1.55 -6.59
CA GLY A 120 15.64 2.80 -7.15
C GLY A 120 16.10 3.85 -6.13
N PHE A 121 16.30 3.48 -4.87
CA PHE A 121 16.69 4.41 -3.80
C PHE A 121 18.16 4.24 -3.38
N THR A 122 18.76 5.32 -2.89
CA THR A 122 20.15 5.32 -2.39
C THR A 122 20.27 4.82 -0.95
N SER A 123 19.18 4.82 -0.18
CA SER A 123 19.13 4.30 1.18
C SER A 123 17.71 3.87 1.56
N THR A 124 17.59 3.05 2.60
CA THR A 124 16.29 2.66 3.15
C THR A 124 15.52 3.86 3.70
N ASP A 125 16.16 4.84 4.32
CA ASP A 125 15.47 6.08 4.74
C ASP A 125 14.83 6.82 3.56
N LYS A 126 15.45 6.81 2.37
CA LYS A 126 14.88 7.44 1.17
C LYS A 126 13.69 6.66 0.62
N LEU A 127 13.75 5.33 0.65
CA LEU A 127 12.59 4.49 0.34
C LEU A 127 11.44 4.83 1.30
N VAL A 128 11.69 4.79 2.61
CA VAL A 128 10.65 5.06 3.62
C VAL A 128 10.06 6.46 3.48
N ALA A 129 10.89 7.47 3.21
CA ALA A 129 10.40 8.83 2.97
C ALA A 129 9.46 8.91 1.76
N ALA A 130 9.75 8.16 0.68
CA ALA A 130 8.86 8.06 -0.48
C ALA A 130 7.55 7.33 -0.13
N MET A 131 7.60 6.28 0.71
CA MET A 131 6.41 5.57 1.15
C MET A 131 5.48 6.45 1.99
N VAL A 132 6.05 7.34 2.83
CA VAL A 132 5.29 8.30 3.65
C VAL A 132 4.67 9.42 2.82
N LYS A 133 5.28 9.76 1.67
CA LYS A 133 4.91 10.92 0.86
C LYS A 133 3.52 10.78 0.25
N ASP A 134 3.31 9.78 -0.61
CA ASP A 134 2.07 9.56 -1.37
C ASP A 134 2.06 8.14 -2.00
N GLU A 135 0.89 7.67 -2.44
CA GLU A 135 0.78 6.36 -3.11
C GLU A 135 1.42 6.32 -4.49
N ASN A 136 1.53 7.44 -5.21
CA ASN A 136 2.26 7.49 -6.49
C ASN A 136 3.71 7.04 -6.28
N SER A 137 4.36 7.54 -5.24
CA SER A 137 5.74 7.19 -4.87
C SER A 137 5.85 5.75 -4.37
N GLN A 138 4.82 5.25 -3.66
CA GLN A 138 4.73 3.83 -3.28
C GLN A 138 4.63 2.93 -4.51
N LEU A 139 3.78 3.29 -5.47
CA LEU A 139 3.57 2.53 -6.70
C LEU A 139 4.82 2.56 -7.60
N GLN A 140 5.49 3.70 -7.69
CA GLN A 140 6.75 3.82 -8.44
C GLN A 140 7.86 2.94 -7.86
N ALA A 141 7.98 2.87 -6.53
CA ALA A 141 8.92 1.96 -5.88
C ALA A 141 8.62 0.48 -6.18
N MET A 142 7.33 0.11 -6.21
CA MET A 142 6.89 -1.21 -6.65
C MET A 142 7.28 -1.49 -8.10
N ALA A 143 7.06 -0.54 -9.01
CA ALA A 143 7.43 -0.67 -10.42
C ALA A 143 8.94 -0.89 -10.59
N HIS A 144 9.78 -0.08 -9.92
CA HIS A 144 11.23 -0.28 -9.93
C HIS A 144 11.64 -1.64 -9.38
N PHE A 145 11.01 -2.09 -8.28
CA PHE A 145 11.25 -3.42 -7.73
C PHE A 145 10.91 -4.54 -8.74
N ILE A 146 9.77 -4.43 -9.41
CA ILE A 146 9.32 -5.36 -10.46
C ILE A 146 10.32 -5.38 -11.62
N MET A 147 10.75 -4.21 -12.10
CA MET A 147 11.73 -4.11 -13.19
C MET A 147 13.10 -4.67 -12.79
N GLY A 148 13.62 -4.24 -11.64
CA GLY A 148 14.94 -4.62 -11.16
C GLY A 148 15.09 -6.11 -10.83
N ASN A 149 13.97 -6.80 -10.58
CA ASN A 149 13.94 -8.27 -10.42
C ASN A 149 13.44 -9.01 -11.67
N ASN A 150 13.30 -8.34 -12.82
CA ASN A 150 12.85 -8.91 -14.10
C ASN A 150 11.46 -9.58 -14.04
N LEU A 151 10.54 -9.01 -13.25
CA LEU A 151 9.19 -9.55 -13.04
C LEU A 151 8.16 -9.00 -14.03
N ALA A 152 8.46 -7.88 -14.71
CA ALA A 152 7.56 -7.22 -15.64
C ALA A 152 7.05 -8.17 -16.73
N GLY A 153 7.94 -9.01 -17.29
CA GLY A 153 7.55 -9.98 -18.31
C GLY A 153 6.53 -11.02 -17.83
N ALA A 154 6.51 -11.36 -16.54
CA ALA A 154 5.50 -12.26 -15.99
C ALA A 154 4.14 -11.56 -15.90
N LEU A 155 4.09 -10.29 -15.48
CA LEU A 155 2.86 -9.49 -15.49
C LEU A 155 2.31 -9.29 -16.89
N GLN A 156 3.16 -8.88 -17.84
CA GLN A 156 2.78 -8.65 -19.24
C GLN A 156 2.13 -9.88 -19.89
N ARG A 157 2.58 -11.08 -19.52
CA ARG A 157 2.04 -12.35 -20.02
C ARG A 157 0.95 -12.94 -19.13
N ASN A 158 0.51 -12.23 -18.09
CA ASN A 158 -0.42 -12.73 -17.08
C ASN A 158 0.01 -14.09 -16.47
N ASN A 159 1.32 -14.32 -16.37
CA ASN A 159 1.89 -15.52 -15.76
C ASN A 159 1.95 -15.36 -14.24
N TRP A 160 0.78 -15.45 -13.62
CA TRP A 160 0.59 -15.22 -12.18
C TRP A 160 1.39 -16.18 -11.31
N VAL A 161 1.60 -17.42 -11.75
CA VAL A 161 2.44 -18.40 -11.03
C VAL A 161 3.88 -17.94 -10.97
N SER A 162 4.43 -17.49 -12.10
CA SER A 162 5.81 -16.99 -12.17
C SER A 162 5.96 -15.69 -11.40
N PHE A 163 5.00 -14.78 -11.51
CA PHE A 163 5.03 -13.52 -10.78
C PHE A 163 4.95 -13.75 -9.27
N ALA A 164 3.96 -14.52 -8.81
CA ALA A 164 3.73 -14.85 -7.40
C ALA A 164 4.96 -15.45 -6.72
N ARG A 165 5.62 -16.40 -7.39
CA ARG A 165 6.81 -17.07 -6.87
C ARG A 165 7.95 -16.09 -6.58
N SER A 166 8.10 -15.06 -7.40
CA SER A 166 9.21 -14.13 -7.30
C SER A 166 8.87 -12.88 -6.49
N TYR A 167 7.60 -12.48 -6.44
CA TYR A 167 7.17 -11.27 -5.74
C TYR A 167 6.96 -11.50 -4.23
N ASN A 168 6.39 -12.65 -3.82
CA ASN A 168 5.99 -12.93 -2.42
C ASN A 168 6.87 -13.98 -1.70
N ASP A 169 8.05 -14.31 -2.26
CA ASP A 169 9.00 -15.30 -1.72
C ASP A 169 8.39 -16.74 -1.51
N ALA A 170 9.18 -17.66 -0.97
CA ALA A 170 9.04 -19.12 -1.02
C ALA A 170 7.72 -19.74 -0.49
N ASP A 171 6.82 -18.99 0.14
CA ASP A 171 5.54 -19.47 0.67
C ASP A 171 4.33 -19.20 -0.26
N PHE A 172 4.54 -18.73 -1.50
CA PHE A 172 3.44 -18.34 -2.42
C PHE A 172 2.34 -19.40 -2.65
N LYS A 173 2.67 -20.70 -2.59
CA LYS A 173 1.71 -21.80 -2.79
C LYS A 173 0.76 -22.01 -1.60
N ARG A 174 1.12 -21.58 -0.39
CA ARG A 174 0.28 -21.80 0.80
C ARG A 174 -0.95 -20.90 0.85
N ASN A 175 -0.90 -19.76 0.16
CA ASN A 175 -1.91 -18.71 0.27
C ASN A 175 -2.69 -18.47 -1.04
N GLU A 176 -2.60 -19.40 -1.99
CA GLU A 176 -3.26 -19.32 -3.32
C GLU A 176 -3.00 -17.96 -4.00
N TYR A 177 -1.80 -17.41 -3.81
CA TYR A 177 -1.51 -16.03 -4.15
C TYR A 177 -1.62 -15.79 -5.66
N ASP A 178 -1.15 -16.74 -6.47
CA ASP A 178 -1.32 -16.77 -7.92
C ASP A 178 -2.80 -16.83 -8.35
N THR A 179 -3.61 -17.66 -7.70
CA THR A 179 -5.06 -17.74 -7.96
C THR A 179 -5.76 -16.42 -7.61
N ARG A 180 -5.37 -15.79 -6.50
CA ARG A 180 -5.91 -14.48 -6.06
C ARG A 180 -5.55 -13.38 -7.05
N LEU A 181 -4.31 -13.35 -7.55
CA LEU A 181 -3.90 -12.42 -8.60
C LEU A 181 -4.73 -12.62 -9.88
N ALA A 182 -4.87 -13.87 -10.33
CA ALA A 182 -5.64 -14.18 -11.53
C ALA A 182 -7.12 -13.75 -11.40
N ALA A 183 -7.73 -14.03 -10.24
CA ALA A 183 -9.11 -13.63 -9.96
C ALA A 183 -9.27 -12.11 -9.89
N ALA A 184 -8.32 -11.41 -9.25
CA ALA A 184 -8.33 -9.95 -9.17
C ALA A 184 -8.16 -9.32 -10.57
N HIS A 185 -7.24 -9.83 -11.38
CA HIS A 185 -7.06 -9.39 -12.77
C HIS A 185 -8.32 -9.56 -13.60
N ALA A 186 -8.96 -10.74 -13.53
CA ALA A 186 -10.22 -11.00 -14.24
C ALA A 186 -11.33 -10.02 -13.84
N LYS A 187 -11.40 -9.64 -12.55
CA LYS A 187 -12.32 -8.60 -12.06
C LYS A 187 -11.99 -7.23 -12.67
N PHE A 188 -10.73 -6.81 -12.62
CA PHE A 188 -10.32 -5.46 -13.05
C PHE A 188 -10.28 -5.28 -14.57
N LYS A 189 -10.28 -6.36 -15.34
CA LYS A 189 -10.55 -6.32 -16.78
C LYS A 189 -11.97 -5.87 -17.12
N VAL A 190 -12.93 -6.02 -16.20
CA VAL A 190 -14.33 -5.65 -16.39
C VAL A 190 -14.64 -4.29 -15.79
N THR A 191 -14.10 -4.01 -14.61
CA THR A 191 -14.37 -2.76 -13.90
C THR A 191 -13.13 -2.32 -13.13
N LEU A 192 -12.58 -1.18 -13.53
CA LEU A 192 -11.50 -0.51 -12.82
C LEU A 192 -12.07 0.35 -11.67
N PRO A 193 -11.33 0.54 -10.58
CA PRO A 193 -11.65 1.53 -9.54
C PRO A 193 -11.72 2.95 -10.11
N ASP A 194 -12.66 3.75 -9.61
CA ASP A 194 -12.66 5.19 -9.83
C ASP A 194 -11.68 5.86 -8.85
N LEU A 195 -10.58 6.41 -9.36
CA LEU A 195 -9.53 7.04 -8.56
C LEU A 195 -9.99 8.33 -7.85
N ASN A 196 -10.94 9.08 -8.43
CA ASN A 196 -11.55 10.24 -7.77
C ASN A 196 -12.43 9.78 -6.61
N LEU A 197 -13.24 8.75 -6.81
CA LEU A 197 -14.03 8.17 -5.73
C LEU A 197 -13.17 7.59 -4.62
N ARG A 198 -12.06 6.96 -4.99
CA ARG A 198 -11.07 6.43 -4.04
C ARG A 198 -10.43 7.56 -3.23
N THR A 199 -10.14 8.69 -3.88
CA THR A 199 -9.66 9.91 -3.21
C THR A 199 -10.68 10.46 -2.21
N ALA A 200 -11.96 10.53 -2.62
CA ALA A 200 -13.04 10.93 -1.73
C ALA A 200 -13.22 9.98 -0.55
N GLN A 201 -13.15 8.65 -0.76
CA GLN A 201 -13.18 7.65 0.32
C GLN A 201 -12.03 7.88 1.31
N ALA A 202 -10.80 8.09 0.85
CA ALA A 202 -9.68 8.39 1.75
C ALA A 202 -9.90 9.68 2.56
N ALA A 203 -10.35 10.75 1.92
CA ALA A 203 -10.66 12.01 2.57
C ALA A 203 -11.75 11.86 3.65
N LEU A 204 -12.85 11.18 3.33
CA LEU A 204 -13.93 10.85 4.27
C LEU A 204 -13.39 10.08 5.49
N GLN A 205 -12.56 9.06 5.27
CA GLN A 205 -11.94 8.31 6.38
C GLN A 205 -11.11 9.22 7.30
N TYR A 206 -10.32 10.13 6.72
CA TYR A 206 -9.49 11.04 7.50
C TYR A 206 -10.29 12.12 8.25
N LEU A 207 -11.49 12.44 7.78
CA LEU A 207 -12.45 13.29 8.47
C LEU A 207 -13.28 12.52 9.53
N GLY A 208 -13.01 11.22 9.74
CA GLY A 208 -13.76 10.38 10.68
C GLY A 208 -15.14 9.95 10.14
N MET A 209 -15.41 10.15 8.86
CA MET A 209 -16.64 9.72 8.18
C MET A 209 -16.40 8.38 7.49
N ASP A 210 -16.77 7.26 8.13
CA ASP A 210 -16.46 5.92 7.63
C ASP A 210 -17.12 5.63 6.26
N PRO A 211 -16.33 5.56 5.17
CA PRO A 211 -16.84 5.36 3.82
C PRO A 211 -16.92 3.86 3.45
N GLY A 212 -16.53 2.97 4.35
CA GLY A 212 -16.19 1.59 4.02
C GLY A 212 -14.77 1.44 3.45
N PRO A 213 -14.53 0.41 2.62
CA PRO A 213 -13.24 0.24 1.94
C PRO A 213 -12.88 1.43 1.05
N ILE A 214 -11.59 1.71 0.93
CA ILE A 214 -11.04 2.69 -0.02
C ILE A 214 -10.63 1.94 -1.28
N ASP A 215 -11.62 1.63 -2.11
CA ASP A 215 -11.51 0.73 -3.27
C ASP A 215 -11.98 1.35 -4.58
N GLY A 216 -12.38 2.62 -4.57
CA GLY A 216 -12.92 3.33 -5.75
C GLY A 216 -14.25 2.78 -6.24
N ILE A 217 -14.98 2.02 -5.41
CA ILE A 217 -16.29 1.45 -5.73
C ILE A 217 -17.35 2.07 -4.82
N ARG A 218 -18.43 2.57 -5.42
CA ARG A 218 -19.52 3.19 -4.64
C ARG A 218 -20.34 2.13 -3.91
N GLY A 219 -20.08 1.98 -2.61
CA GLY A 219 -20.89 1.16 -1.70
C GLY A 219 -21.94 1.98 -0.92
N ARG A 220 -22.81 1.28 -0.18
CA ARG A 220 -23.81 1.91 0.70
C ARG A 220 -23.16 2.84 1.73
N ARG A 221 -22.00 2.43 2.29
CA ARG A 221 -21.27 3.22 3.29
C ARG A 221 -20.69 4.49 2.66
N THR A 222 -20.10 4.38 1.47
CA THR A 222 -19.57 5.53 0.73
C THR A 222 -20.69 6.53 0.43
N PHE A 223 -21.85 6.07 -0.04
CA PHE A 223 -23.02 6.92 -0.30
C PHE A 223 -23.47 7.65 0.97
N SER A 224 -23.62 6.94 2.09
CA SER A 224 -24.01 7.54 3.37
C SER A 224 -22.97 8.53 3.91
N ALA A 225 -21.68 8.27 3.73
CA ALA A 225 -20.60 9.18 4.14
C ALA A 225 -20.58 10.46 3.29
N LEU A 226 -20.82 10.35 1.98
CA LEU A 226 -20.94 11.51 1.08
C LEU A 226 -22.13 12.41 1.45
N ILE A 227 -23.30 11.84 1.75
CA ILE A 227 -24.46 12.63 2.21
C ILE A 227 -24.11 13.42 3.48
N ARG A 228 -23.53 12.75 4.49
CA ARG A 228 -23.16 13.42 5.75
C ARG A 228 -22.16 14.55 5.52
N PHE A 229 -21.19 14.33 4.63
CA PHE A 229 -20.23 15.35 4.29
C PHE A 229 -20.90 16.54 3.60
N GLN A 230 -21.72 16.28 2.58
CA GLN A 230 -22.46 17.31 1.85
C GLN A 230 -23.36 18.13 2.77
N GLU A 231 -24.10 17.48 3.65
CA GLU A 231 -24.92 18.12 4.70
C GLU A 231 -24.05 19.02 5.59
N SER A 232 -22.92 18.52 6.08
CA SER A 232 -22.02 19.26 6.98
C SER A 232 -21.36 20.49 6.33
N GLU A 233 -21.21 20.49 5.01
CA GLU A 233 -20.58 21.56 4.23
C GLU A 233 -21.60 22.46 3.52
N GLY A 234 -22.90 22.23 3.70
CA GLY A 234 -23.97 23.00 3.07
C GLY A 234 -24.06 22.81 1.54
N LEU A 235 -23.62 21.64 1.04
CA LEU A 235 -23.71 21.23 -0.36
C LEU A 235 -25.03 20.51 -0.63
N ALA A 236 -25.36 20.28 -1.91
CA ALA A 236 -26.50 19.45 -2.27
C ALA A 236 -26.29 17.98 -1.83
N GLU A 237 -27.19 17.46 -1.00
CA GLU A 237 -27.15 16.11 -0.41
C GLU A 237 -27.50 15.00 -1.42
N THR A 238 -26.75 14.91 -2.52
CA THR A 238 -27.01 13.96 -3.60
C THR A 238 -26.49 12.56 -3.28
N GLY A 239 -25.51 12.45 -2.37
CA GLY A 239 -24.72 11.23 -2.14
C GLY A 239 -23.89 10.80 -3.36
N LEU A 240 -23.78 11.68 -4.37
CA LEU A 240 -22.93 11.51 -5.54
C LEU A 240 -21.65 12.31 -5.34
N LEU A 241 -20.57 11.85 -5.96
CA LEU A 241 -19.33 12.61 -6.02
C LEU A 241 -19.35 13.46 -7.29
N ASP A 242 -19.46 14.77 -7.12
CA ASP A 242 -19.18 15.77 -8.14
C ASP A 242 -17.85 16.48 -7.84
N GLN A 243 -17.45 17.37 -8.76
CA GLN A 243 -16.18 18.10 -8.65
C GLN A 243 -16.15 18.98 -7.39
N ASP A 244 -17.21 19.73 -7.12
CA ASP A 244 -17.30 20.62 -5.95
C ASP A 244 -17.19 19.85 -4.63
N THR A 245 -17.85 18.69 -4.54
CA THR A 245 -17.78 17.80 -3.37
C THR A 245 -16.36 17.24 -3.21
N LEU A 246 -15.72 16.80 -4.30
CA LEU A 246 -14.36 16.26 -4.26
C LEU A 246 -13.34 17.31 -3.82
N GLU A 247 -13.37 18.50 -4.43
CA GLU A 247 -12.45 19.59 -4.09
C GLU A 247 -12.59 19.99 -2.62
N ARG A 248 -13.83 20.14 -2.12
CA ARG A 248 -14.07 20.46 -0.71
C ARG A 248 -13.61 19.34 0.22
N LEU A 249 -13.83 18.07 -0.13
CA LEU A 249 -13.36 16.92 0.65
C LEU A 249 -11.85 16.94 0.81
N VAL A 250 -11.12 17.11 -0.30
CA VAL A 250 -9.66 17.10 -0.31
C VAL A 250 -9.10 18.29 0.47
N GLU A 251 -9.69 19.48 0.31
CA GLU A 251 -9.32 20.67 1.08
C GLU A 251 -9.47 20.41 2.59
N LYS A 252 -10.64 19.95 3.03
CA LYS A 252 -10.93 19.69 4.45
C LYS A 252 -10.09 18.58 5.04
N ALA A 253 -9.79 17.55 4.25
CA ALA A 253 -8.98 16.42 4.71
C ALA A 253 -7.48 16.75 4.81
N VAL A 254 -7.01 17.92 4.35
CA VAL A 254 -5.59 18.31 4.46
C VAL A 254 -5.38 19.54 5.33
N ALA A 255 -6.45 20.27 5.67
CA ALA A 255 -6.47 21.38 6.62
C ALA A 255 -6.19 20.92 8.07
#